data_AF-A0A6N9LBF9-F1
#
_entry.id   AF-A0A6N9LBF9-F1
#
_cell.length_a   1.000
_cell.length_b   1.000
_cell.length_c   1.000
_cell.angle_alpha   90.00
_cell.angle_beta   90.00
_cell.angle_gamma   90.00
#
_symmetry.space_group_name_H-M   'P 1'
#
loop_
_entity.id
_entity.type
_entity.pdbx_description
1 polymer ?
#
loop_
_entity_poly.entity_id
_entity_poly.type
_entity_poly.pdbx_seq_one_letter_code
_entity_poly.pdbx_strand_id
1 'polypeptide(L)'
;MLACIQERKIKLEEIYHFENGMKKCKELNKIPVSMSIDTWVVDYVLLDEDDHVLGDSYGYRDYRTDGMDEVVNKVIDEKEAYAKTDF
;
A
#
# COMPACT_ATOMS: atom_id res chain seq x y z
N MET A 1 10.46 1.54 -3.59
CA MET A 1 10.51 1.16 -2.17
C MET A 1 10.61 -0.37 -2.11
N LEU A 2 11.69 -0.93 -1.55
CA LEU A 2 11.78 -2.39 -1.35
C LEU A 2 11.12 -2.71 -0.01
N ALA A 3 9.93 -3.30 -0.06
CA ALA A 3 9.31 -3.95 1.09
C ALA A 3 9.24 -5.45 0.80
N CYS A 4 9.48 -6.27 1.82
CA CYS A 4 9.24 -7.71 1.73
C CYS A 4 8.10 -8.09 2.66
N ILE A 5 7.35 -9.12 2.27
CA ILE A 5 6.34 -9.69 3.16
C ILE A 5 7.05 -10.73 4.03
N GLN A 6 7.07 -10.50 5.35
CA GLN A 6 7.58 -11.44 6.33
C GLN A 6 6.47 -11.70 7.36
N GLU A 7 6.11 -12.97 7.58
CA GLU A 7 5.04 -13.35 8.52
C GLU A 7 3.70 -12.63 8.24
N ARG A 8 3.34 -12.48 6.95
CA ARG A 8 2.14 -11.74 6.48
C ARG A 8 2.12 -10.25 6.81
N LYS A 9 3.24 -9.68 7.26
CA LYS A 9 3.39 -8.25 7.48
C LYS A 9 4.32 -7.65 6.45
N ILE A 10 3.97 -6.48 5.95
CA ILE A 10 4.87 -5.66 5.15
C ILE A 10 6.00 -5.21 6.06
N LYS A 11 7.21 -5.69 5.80
CA LYS A 11 8.44 -5.21 6.44
C LYS A 11 9.24 -4.37 5.47
N LEU A 12 9.64 -3.20 5.94
CA LEU A 12 10.61 -2.34 5.28
C LEU A 12 12.01 -2.72 5.77
N GLU A 13 12.97 -2.78 4.86
CA GLU A 13 14.38 -2.88 5.23
C GLU A 13 14.86 -1.52 5.77
N GLU A 14 15.58 -1.51 6.90
CA GLU A 14 16.01 -0.27 7.62
C GLU A 14 16.71 0.76 6.73
N ILE A 15 17.46 0.31 5.71
CA ILE A 15 18.19 1.19 4.78
C ILE A 15 17.21 2.02 3.91
N TYR A 16 16.02 1.51 3.64
CA TYR A 16 14.99 2.16 2.82
C TYR A 16 13.91 2.86 3.64
N HIS A 17 14.10 2.94 4.96
CA HIS A 17 13.22 3.72 5.81
C HIS A 17 13.25 5.20 5.40
N PHE A 18 12.09 5.69 5.00
CA PHE A 18 11.91 7.06 4.52
C PHE A 18 12.45 8.09 5.54
N GLU A 19 12.27 7.87 6.84
CA GLU A 19 12.75 8.78 7.88
C GLU A 19 14.28 8.92 7.90
N ASN A 20 15.03 7.91 7.49
CA ASN A 20 16.49 7.97 7.44
C ASN A 20 16.96 8.90 6.31
N GLY A 21 16.30 8.88 5.16
CA GLY A 21 16.52 9.83 4.08
C GLY A 21 16.25 11.27 4.53
N MET A 22 15.13 11.50 5.23
CA MET A 22 14.76 12.83 5.74
C MET A 22 15.73 13.35 6.80
N LYS A 23 16.20 12.49 7.72
CA LYS A 23 17.26 12.84 8.68
C LYS A 23 18.53 13.26 7.93
N LYS A 24 18.90 12.56 6.86
CA LYS A 24 20.10 12.89 6.08
C LYS A 24 20.00 14.23 5.37
N CYS A 25 18.84 14.58 4.83
CA CYS A 25 18.58 15.91 4.27
C CYS A 25 18.86 17.02 5.29
N LYS A 26 18.41 16.84 6.53
CA LYS A 26 18.65 17.79 7.63
C LYS A 26 20.13 17.92 7.97
N GLU A 27 20.86 16.82 8.11
CA GLU A 27 22.31 16.82 8.39
C GLU A 27 23.11 17.58 7.33
N LEU A 28 22.67 17.50 6.07
CA LEU A 28 23.30 18.17 4.94
C LEU A 28 22.81 19.61 4.73
N ASN A 29 21.95 20.13 5.60
CA ASN A 29 21.28 21.43 5.46
C ASN A 29 20.54 21.59 4.11
N LYS A 30 19.99 20.48 3.59
CA LYS A 30 19.18 20.43 2.35
C LYS A 30 17.72 20.19 2.70
N ILE A 31 17.05 21.21 3.26
CA ILE A 31 15.65 21.09 3.67
C ILE A 31 14.74 21.12 2.44
N PRO A 32 13.94 20.05 2.18
CA PRO A 32 13.02 20.04 1.05
C PRO A 32 11.91 21.08 1.22
N VAL A 33 11.57 21.79 0.15
CA VAL A 33 10.40 22.71 0.12
C VAL A 33 9.10 21.99 -0.24
N SER A 34 9.21 20.77 -0.78
CA SER A 34 8.10 19.91 -1.17
C SER A 34 8.55 18.45 -1.18
N MET A 35 7.59 17.52 -1.14
CA MET A 35 7.86 16.09 -1.15
C MET A 35 6.68 15.32 -1.75
N SER A 36 7.00 14.22 -2.44
CA SER A 36 6.04 13.24 -2.96
C SER A 36 6.48 11.85 -2.55
N ILE A 37 5.51 11.00 -2.22
CA ILE A 37 5.74 9.57 -2.00
C ILE A 37 4.98 8.85 -3.11
N ASP A 38 5.69 8.04 -3.88
CA ASP A 38 5.10 7.09 -4.80
C ASP A 38 5.31 5.66 -4.27
N THR A 39 4.27 4.85 -4.38
CA THR A 39 4.30 3.42 -4.07
C THR A 39 3.67 2.66 -5.21
N TRP A 40 3.79 1.34 -5.17
CA TRP A 40 2.91 0.51 -5.98
C TRP A 40 1.45 0.69 -5.53
N VAL A 41 0.52 0.48 -6.45
CA VAL A 41 -0.92 0.70 -6.27
C VAL A 41 -1.57 -0.58 -5.72
N VAL A 42 -2.85 -0.50 -5.36
CA VAL A 42 -3.76 -1.57 -4.88
C VAL A 42 -3.65 -1.84 -3.38
N ASP A 43 -2.45 -1.87 -2.82
CA ASP A 43 -2.26 -2.15 -1.40
C ASP A 43 -2.75 -1.01 -0.51
N TYR A 44 -3.31 -1.37 0.65
CA TYR A 44 -3.84 -0.44 1.64
C TYR A 44 -3.59 -0.96 3.07
N VAL A 45 -3.65 -0.05 4.04
CA VAL A 45 -3.61 -0.35 5.49
C VAL A 45 -4.92 0.12 6.10
N LEU A 46 -5.54 -0.71 6.92
CA LEU A 46 -6.75 -0.34 7.67
C LEU A 46 -6.33 0.34 8.98
N LEU A 47 -7.01 1.44 9.30
CA LEU A 47 -6.83 2.17 10.55
C LEU A 47 -8.12 2.15 11.37
N ASP A 48 -8.00 2.19 12.70
CA ASP A 48 -9.13 2.45 13.60
C ASP A 48 -9.44 3.96 13.72
N GLU A 49 -10.37 4.31 14.62
CA GLU A 49 -10.81 5.69 14.83
C GLU A 49 -9.74 6.60 15.47
N ASP A 50 -8.68 6.01 16.03
CA ASP A 50 -7.56 6.70 16.67
C ASP A 50 -6.28 6.64 15.80
N ASP A 51 -6.41 6.35 14.51
CA ASP A 51 -5.32 6.20 13.53
C ASP A 51 -4.33 5.05 13.82
N HIS A 52 -4.71 4.05 14.63
CA HIS A 52 -3.88 2.86 14.83
C HIS A 52 -4.11 1.81 13.75
N VAL A 53 -3.03 1.12 13.37
CA VAL A 53 -3.09 0.03 12.39
C VAL A 53 -3.96 -1.12 12.92
N LEU A 54 -5.00 -1.45 12.15
CA LEU A 54 -5.95 -2.51 12.44
C LEU A 54 -5.57 -3.80 11.70
N GLY A 55 -5.17 -4.83 12.45
CA GLY A 55 -4.83 -6.15 11.91
C GLY A 55 -3.51 -6.19 11.13
N ASP A 56 -3.36 -7.19 10.24
CA ASP A 56 -2.19 -7.34 9.39
C ASP A 56 -2.35 -6.56 8.07
N SER A 57 -1.24 -6.01 7.56
CA SER A 57 -1.17 -5.42 6.22
C SER A 57 -0.79 -6.47 5.19
N TYR A 58 -1.67 -6.73 4.23
CA TYR A 58 -1.47 -7.71 3.17
C TYR A 58 -1.01 -7.02 1.88
N GLY A 59 -0.07 -7.65 1.17
CA GLY A 59 0.22 -7.26 -0.21
C GLY A 59 -0.77 -7.87 -1.20
N TYR A 60 -0.93 -7.24 -2.36
CA TYR A 60 -1.91 -7.62 -3.39
C TYR A 60 -1.71 -9.03 -3.99
N ARG A 61 -0.54 -9.64 -3.74
CA ARG A 61 -0.21 -11.01 -4.16
C ARG A 61 -0.57 -12.07 -3.12
N ASP A 62 -1.13 -11.67 -1.98
CA ASP A 62 -1.66 -12.62 -1.00
C ASP A 62 -2.87 -13.35 -1.57
N TYR A 63 -2.94 -14.66 -1.36
CA TYR A 63 -3.97 -15.55 -1.91
C TYR A 63 -5.36 -15.35 -1.30
N ARG A 64 -5.52 -14.45 -0.31
CA ARG A 64 -6.80 -14.17 0.36
C ARG A 64 -7.92 -13.72 -0.59
N THR A 65 -7.58 -13.17 -1.75
CA THR A 65 -8.55 -12.71 -2.76
C THR A 65 -8.80 -13.73 -3.86
N ASP A 66 -8.21 -14.92 -3.80
CA ASP A 66 -8.42 -15.97 -4.81
C ASP A 66 -9.91 -16.32 -4.93
N GLY A 67 -10.43 -16.30 -6.17
CA GLY A 67 -11.83 -16.59 -6.48
C GLY A 67 -12.81 -15.44 -6.21
N MET A 68 -12.36 -14.27 -5.76
CA MET A 68 -13.26 -13.13 -5.51
C MET A 68 -13.87 -12.54 -6.78
N ASP A 69 -13.22 -12.67 -7.93
CA ASP A 69 -13.79 -12.26 -9.22
C ASP A 69 -15.13 -12.97 -9.50
N GLU A 70 -15.22 -14.28 -9.19
CA GLU A 70 -16.46 -15.04 -9.34
C GLU A 70 -17.57 -14.58 -8.38
N VAL A 71 -17.19 -14.08 -7.20
CA VAL A 71 -18.14 -13.55 -6.22
C VAL A 71 -18.66 -12.19 -6.67
N VAL A 72 -17.78 -11.31 -7.15
CA VAL A 72 -18.13 -9.99 -7.68
C VAL A 72 -19.05 -10.12 -8.89
N ASN A 73 -18.76 -11.05 -9.80
CA ASN A 73 -19.56 -11.30 -11.01
C ASN A 73 -20.99 -11.79 -10.73
N LYS A 74 -21.32 -12.19 -9.49
CA LYS A 74 -22.70 -12.49 -9.07
C LYS A 74 -23.51 -11.23 -8.74
N VAL A 75 -22.84 -10.09 -8.52
CA VAL A 75 -23.43 -8.82 -8.09
C VAL A 75 -23.45 -7.80 -9.24
N ILE A 76 -22.40 -7.77 -10.06
CA ILE A 76 -22.26 -6.85 -11.19
C ILE A 76 -21.62 -7.58 -12.37
N ASP A 77 -22.13 -7.35 -13.58
CA ASP A 77 -21.53 -7.89 -14.80
C ASP A 77 -20.15 -7.26 -15.05
N GLU A 78 -19.19 -8.04 -15.53
CA GLU A 78 -17.82 -7.58 -15.78
C GLU A 78 -17.77 -6.36 -16.70
N LYS A 79 -18.59 -6.30 -17.75
CA LYS A 79 -18.61 -5.15 -18.68
C LYS A 79 -19.18 -3.92 -18.02
N GLU A 80 -20.18 -4.09 -17.16
CA GLU A 80 -20.77 -2.99 -16.39
C GLU A 80 -19.77 -2.46 -15.36
N ALA A 81 -19.08 -3.35 -14.65
CA ALA A 81 -18.03 -2.99 -13.70
C ALA A 81 -16.95 -2.18 -14.41
N TYR A 82 -16.43 -2.71 -15.53
CA TYR A 82 -15.43 -2.05 -16.34
C TYR A 82 -15.88 -0.68 -16.85
N ALA A 83 -17.10 -0.57 -17.38
CA ALA A 83 -17.64 0.72 -17.86
C ALA A 83 -17.75 1.80 -16.76
N LYS A 84 -17.79 1.43 -15.47
CA LYS A 84 -17.83 2.36 -14.34
C LYS A 84 -16.47 2.74 -13.80
N THR A 85 -15.46 1.89 -13.98
CA THR A 85 -14.16 2.02 -13.30
C THR A 85 -12.99 2.23 -14.26
N ASP A 86 -13.18 2.05 -15.56
CA ASP A 86 -12.14 2.32 -16.55
C ASP A 86 -11.85 3.83 -16.65
N PHE A 87 -10.58 4.18 -16.82
CA PHE A 87 -10.09 5.56 -16.91
C PHE A 87 -9.83 5.98 -18.36
#